data_AF-A0A0R1YR09-F1
#
_entry.id   AF-A0A0R1YR09-F1
#
_cell.length_a   1.000
_cell.length_b   1.000
_cell.length_c   1.000
_cell.angle_alpha   90.00
_cell.angle_beta   90.00
_cell.angle_gamma   90.00
#
_symmetry.space_group_name_H-M   'P 1'
#
loop_
_entity.id
_entity.type
_entity.pdbx_description
1 polymer ?
#
loop_
_entity_poly.entity_id
_entity_poly.type
_entity_poly.pdbx_seq_one_letter_code
_entity_poly.pdbx_strand_id
1 'polypeptide(L)'
;MFELNINLKKSLFVSMTALGFLATGTIGNHPAFAKSRVRVTSNSALKTAGSSRNVIFTGSNALYNKAATLKGARRVASTSTLRSIANSGRSSQNVRAYRVA
;
A
#
# COMPACT_ATOMS: atom_id res chain seq x y z
N MET A 1 -17.85 -71.13 -0.05
CA MET A 1 -16.76 -70.14 0.17
C MET A 1 -16.88 -69.11 -0.95
N PHE A 2 -17.47 -67.93 -0.66
CA PHE A 2 -17.75 -66.89 -1.65
C PHE A 2 -16.58 -65.88 -1.67
N GLU A 3 -15.86 -65.79 -2.79
CA GLU A 3 -14.92 -64.70 -3.06
C GLU A 3 -15.68 -63.46 -3.53
N LEU A 4 -15.63 -62.39 -2.75
CA LEU A 4 -16.09 -61.06 -3.17
C LEU A 4 -15.21 -59.97 -2.56
N ASN A 5 -13.92 -59.92 -2.90
CA ASN A 5 -13.01 -58.95 -2.26
C ASN A 5 -11.95 -58.32 -3.18
N ILE A 6 -12.31 -57.96 -4.42
CA ILE A 6 -11.37 -57.25 -5.32
C ILE A 6 -11.98 -55.97 -5.93
N ASN A 7 -13.31 -55.83 -5.95
CA ASN A 7 -13.98 -54.71 -6.61
C ASN A 7 -14.29 -53.49 -5.72
N LEU A 8 -14.32 -53.65 -4.40
CA LEU A 8 -14.72 -52.57 -3.48
C LEU A 8 -13.62 -51.49 -3.33
N LYS A 9 -12.35 -51.91 -3.36
CA LYS A 9 -11.20 -50.98 -3.26
C LYS A 9 -11.08 -50.10 -4.50
N LYS A 10 -11.27 -50.66 -5.70
CA LYS A 10 -11.20 -49.90 -6.96
C LYS A 10 -12.33 -48.88 -7.10
N SER A 11 -13.54 -49.21 -6.63
CA SER A 11 -14.69 -48.29 -6.65
C SER A 11 -14.49 -47.05 -5.76
N LEU A 12 -13.86 -47.21 -4.59
CA LEU A 12 -13.63 -46.12 -3.65
C LEU A 12 -12.59 -45.09 -4.15
N PHE A 13 -11.59 -45.54 -4.90
CA PHE A 13 -10.59 -44.64 -5.49
C PHE A 13 -11.13 -43.84 -6.68
N VAL A 14 -12.09 -44.38 -7.43
CA VAL A 14 -12.69 -43.71 -8.60
C VAL A 14 -13.70 -42.62 -8.18
N SER A 15 -14.39 -42.80 -7.05
CA SER A 15 -15.33 -41.77 -6.54
C SER A 15 -14.61 -40.53 -5.99
N MET A 16 -13.38 -40.68 -5.46
CA MET A 16 -12.63 -39.57 -4.87
C MET A 16 -12.03 -38.61 -5.92
N THR A 17 -11.70 -39.09 -7.13
CA THR A 17 -11.28 -38.23 -8.25
C THR A 17 -12.44 -37.56 -8.98
N ALA A 18 -13.62 -38.18 -9.02
CA ALA A 18 -14.82 -37.57 -9.59
C ALA A 18 -15.34 -36.37 -8.76
N LEU A 19 -15.18 -36.43 -7.44
CA LEU A 19 -15.54 -35.32 -6.54
C LEU A 19 -14.60 -34.11 -6.65
N GLY A 20 -13.41 -34.28 -7.25
CA GLY A 20 -12.42 -33.22 -7.43
C GLY A 20 -12.72 -32.23 -8.56
N PHE A 21 -13.65 -32.56 -9.46
CA PHE A 21 -13.94 -31.73 -10.65
C PHE A 21 -15.16 -30.78 -10.49
N LEU A 22 -15.89 -30.87 -9.36
CA LEU A 22 -17.02 -29.98 -9.06
C LEU A 22 -16.64 -28.81 -8.14
N ALA A 23 -15.34 -28.56 -7.95
CA ALA A 23 -14.84 -27.40 -7.22
C ALA A 23 -14.56 -26.19 -8.13
N THR A 24 -15.21 -26.09 -9.30
CA THR A 24 -15.38 -24.80 -10.01
C THR A 24 -16.48 -23.96 -9.35
N GLY A 25 -16.44 -23.87 -8.02
CA GLY A 25 -17.22 -22.93 -7.25
C GLY A 25 -16.58 -21.57 -7.36
N THR A 26 -17.05 -20.78 -8.32
CA THR A 26 -16.97 -19.31 -8.35
C THR A 26 -15.75 -18.73 -7.64
N ILE A 27 -14.66 -18.52 -8.38
CA ILE A 27 -13.65 -17.54 -7.96
C ILE A 27 -14.43 -16.25 -7.75
N GLY A 28 -14.68 -15.92 -6.49
CA GLY A 28 -15.50 -14.79 -6.12
C GLY A 28 -14.96 -13.58 -6.87
N ASN A 29 -15.82 -12.95 -7.66
CA ASN A 29 -15.67 -11.54 -7.97
C ASN A 29 -15.76 -10.82 -6.63
N HIS A 30 -14.66 -10.85 -5.87
CA HIS A 30 -14.47 -9.94 -4.76
C HIS A 30 -14.69 -8.57 -5.38
N PRO A 31 -15.66 -7.77 -4.90
CA PRO A 31 -15.62 -6.36 -5.18
C PRO A 31 -14.28 -5.91 -4.61
N ALA A 32 -13.31 -5.68 -5.48
CA ALA A 32 -12.10 -4.99 -5.10
C ALA A 32 -12.61 -3.65 -4.60
N PHE A 33 -12.73 -3.50 -3.28
CA PHE A 33 -12.93 -2.22 -2.64
C PHE A 33 -11.71 -1.42 -3.07
N ALA A 34 -11.86 -0.66 -4.15
CA ALA A 34 -10.85 0.23 -4.65
C ALA A 34 -10.67 1.26 -3.55
N LYS A 35 -9.72 0.98 -2.64
CA LYS A 35 -9.35 1.83 -1.52
C LYS A 35 -9.28 3.24 -2.07
N SER A 36 -10.18 4.11 -1.60
CA SER A 36 -10.43 5.43 -2.19
C SER A 36 -9.09 6.04 -2.59
N ARG A 37 -8.86 6.16 -3.91
CA ARG A 37 -7.59 6.64 -4.42
C ARG A 37 -7.51 8.10 -4.01
N VAL A 38 -6.64 8.40 -3.04
CA VAL A 38 -6.25 9.76 -2.72
C VAL A 38 -5.75 10.38 -4.02
N ARG A 39 -6.55 11.31 -4.56
CA ARG A 39 -6.22 12.07 -5.75
C ARG A 39 -5.59 13.36 -5.29
N VAL A 40 -4.42 13.65 -5.87
CA VAL A 40 -3.83 14.97 -5.78
C VAL A 40 -4.55 15.83 -6.81
N THR A 41 -5.56 16.56 -6.38
CA THR A 41 -6.47 17.30 -7.26
C THR A 41 -5.94 18.70 -7.58
N SER A 42 -5.02 19.21 -6.76
CA SER A 42 -4.36 20.50 -6.95
C SER A 42 -2.84 20.31 -7.04
N ASN A 43 -2.17 21.18 -7.78
CA ASN A 43 -0.72 21.32 -7.71
C ASN A 43 -0.37 22.75 -8.08
N SER A 44 -0.45 23.65 -7.11
CA SER A 44 -0.34 25.08 -7.32
C SER A 44 0.99 25.58 -6.76
N ALA A 45 1.66 26.44 -7.53
CA ALA A 45 2.84 27.16 -7.05
C ALA A 45 2.43 28.20 -6.00
N LEU A 46 3.17 28.26 -4.89
CA LEU A 46 2.96 29.26 -3.85
C LEU A 46 3.48 30.61 -4.35
N LYS A 47 2.59 31.61 -4.42
CA LYS A 47 2.91 32.97 -4.89
C LYS A 47 3.37 33.92 -3.77
N THR A 48 3.35 33.46 -2.53
CA THR A 48 3.75 34.25 -1.37
C THR A 48 5.27 34.48 -1.33
N ALA A 49 5.69 35.56 -0.66
CA ALA A 49 7.09 35.91 -0.50
C ALA A 49 7.91 34.75 0.08
N GLY A 50 9.19 34.61 -0.32
CA GLY A 50 10.05 33.50 0.14
C GLY A 50 10.21 33.42 1.66
N SER A 51 10.09 34.54 2.37
CA SER A 51 10.17 34.58 3.84
C SER A 51 8.98 33.90 4.52
N SER A 52 7.79 33.97 3.94
CA SER A 52 6.57 33.38 4.54
C SER A 52 6.33 31.92 4.17
N ARG A 53 7.26 31.29 3.44
CA ARG A 53 7.16 29.90 2.96
C ARG A 53 8.03 28.92 3.77
N ASN A 54 8.43 29.28 4.98
CA ASN A 54 9.25 28.43 5.84
C ASN A 54 8.43 27.23 6.33
N VAL A 55 9.01 26.02 6.25
CA VAL A 55 8.34 24.80 6.73
C VAL A 55 8.89 24.44 8.10
N ILE A 56 8.00 24.23 9.05
CA ILE A 56 8.34 23.68 10.36
C ILE A 56 8.03 22.18 10.32
N PHE A 57 9.07 21.36 10.44
CA PHE A 57 8.89 19.92 10.58
C PHE A 57 8.52 19.57 12.01
N THR A 58 7.56 18.67 12.20
CA THR A 58 7.21 18.12 13.52
C THR A 58 7.93 16.80 13.80
N GLY A 59 8.36 16.08 12.75
CA GLY A 59 9.01 14.76 12.84
C GLY A 59 8.06 13.61 13.23
N SER A 60 6.74 13.83 13.21
CA SER A 60 5.72 12.78 13.39
C SER A 60 5.55 11.94 12.12
N ASN A 61 5.73 12.56 10.95
CA ASN A 61 5.58 11.92 9.64
C ASN A 61 6.88 11.94 8.85
N ALA A 62 7.10 10.94 8.00
CA ALA A 62 8.25 10.91 7.08
C ALA A 62 7.95 11.76 5.83
N LEU A 63 9.00 12.26 5.17
CA LEU A 63 8.88 12.98 3.91
C LEU A 63 8.94 11.99 2.75
N TYR A 64 8.02 12.11 1.82
CA TYR A 64 7.94 11.29 0.61
C TYR A 64 8.01 12.17 -0.63
N ASN A 65 8.45 11.61 -1.75
CA ASN A 65 8.49 12.30 -3.05
C ASN A 65 7.09 12.60 -3.64
N LYS A 66 6.06 11.92 -3.13
CA LYS A 66 4.64 12.08 -3.48
C LYS A 66 3.80 11.56 -2.32
N ALA A 67 2.48 11.78 -2.35
CA ALA A 67 1.59 11.27 -1.31
C ALA A 67 1.81 9.76 -1.07
N ALA A 68 1.96 9.37 0.21
CA ALA A 68 2.43 8.03 0.60
C ALA A 68 1.54 6.87 0.11
N THR A 69 0.27 7.16 -0.19
CA THR A 69 -0.71 6.19 -0.72
C THR A 69 -0.62 6.00 -2.24
N LEU A 70 0.15 6.84 -2.96
CA LEU A 70 0.31 6.75 -4.41
C LEU A 70 1.35 5.71 -4.79
N LYS A 71 1.13 5.03 -5.93
CA LYS A 71 2.07 4.07 -6.49
C LYS A 71 3.43 4.74 -6.75
N GLY A 72 4.50 4.10 -6.27
CA GLY A 72 5.86 4.60 -6.41
C GLY A 72 6.21 5.76 -5.45
N ALA A 73 5.48 5.92 -4.35
CA ALA A 73 5.91 6.75 -3.24
C ALA A 73 7.21 6.19 -2.63
N ARG A 74 8.22 7.04 -2.55
CA ARG A 74 9.54 6.76 -1.99
C ARG A 74 9.80 7.73 -0.86
N ARG A 75 10.29 7.20 0.26
CA ARG A 75 10.69 7.99 1.42
C ARG A 75 11.97 8.75 1.08
N VAL A 76 11.93 10.07 1.21
CA VAL A 76 13.06 10.98 0.98
C VAL A 76 13.78 11.27 2.30
N ALA A 77 13.03 11.43 3.39
CA ALA A 77 13.59 11.58 4.74
C ALA A 77 12.77 10.79 5.76
N SER A 78 13.46 10.17 6.73
CA SER A 78 12.79 9.46 7.82
C SER A 78 12.21 10.44 8.85
N THR A 79 11.34 9.91 9.72
CA THR A 79 10.83 10.65 10.87
C THR A 79 11.95 11.09 11.80
N SER A 80 12.99 10.26 12.01
CA SER A 80 14.15 10.61 12.84
C SER A 80 14.97 11.75 12.26
N THR A 81 15.23 11.75 10.96
CA THR A 81 15.93 12.85 10.28
C THR A 81 15.15 14.16 10.39
N LEU A 82 13.83 14.12 10.19
CA LEU A 82 12.99 15.31 10.30
C LEU A 82 12.87 15.82 11.74
N ARG A 83 12.87 14.93 12.74
CA ARG A 83 12.95 15.30 14.16
C ARG A 83 14.28 15.99 14.47
N SER A 84 15.39 15.48 13.93
CA SER A 84 16.70 16.12 14.08
C SER A 84 16.73 17.52 13.44
N ILE A 85 16.10 17.69 12.28
CA ILE A 85 15.99 19.01 11.62
C ILE A 85 15.08 19.94 12.43
N ALA A 86 13.95 19.45 12.94
CA ALA A 86 13.02 20.23 13.76
C ALA A 86 13.68 20.81 15.03
N ASN A 87 14.57 20.04 15.65
CA ASN A 87 15.29 20.44 16.85
C ASN A 87 16.59 21.21 16.56
N SER A 88 16.94 21.42 15.29
CA SER A 88 18.19 22.06 14.91
C SER A 88 18.04 23.56 14.72
N GLY A 89 18.96 24.33 15.33
CA GLY A 89 19.08 25.77 15.10
C GLY A 89 19.92 26.14 13.86
N ARG A 90 20.30 25.17 13.01
CA ARG A 90 21.18 25.43 11.86
C ARG A 90 20.40 26.05 10.69
N SER A 91 20.83 27.25 10.27
CA SER A 91 20.20 27.95 9.15
C SER A 91 20.20 27.14 7.84
N SER A 92 21.21 26.29 7.62
CA SER A 92 21.32 25.41 6.45
C SER A 92 20.25 24.32 6.37
N GLN A 93 19.52 24.06 7.46
CA GLN A 93 18.45 23.07 7.51
C GLN A 93 17.05 23.69 7.41
N ASN A 94 16.97 25.02 7.25
CA ASN A 94 15.72 25.68 6.90
C ASN A 94 15.33 25.36 5.46
N VAL A 95 14.08 24.94 5.28
CA VAL A 95 13.55 24.61 3.96
C VAL A 95 12.29 25.40 3.68
N ARG A 96 12.03 25.60 2.39
CA ARG A 96 10.88 26.37 1.91
C ARG A 96 9.98 25.52 1.04
N ALA A 97 8.67 25.71 1.21
CA ALA A 97 7.69 25.13 0.30
C ALA A 97 7.58 25.98 -0.97
N TYR A 98 7.44 25.33 -2.11
CA TYR A 98 7.24 26.00 -3.41
C TYR A 98 5.89 25.66 -4.05
N ARG A 99 5.33 24.49 -3.72
CA ARG A 99 4.08 24.01 -4.28
C ARG A 99 3.26 23.33 -3.20
N VAL A 100 1.93 23.40 -3.34
CA VAL A 100 0.96 22.73 -2.48
C VAL A 100 -0.03 21.99 -3.36
N ALA A 101 -0.53 20.87 -2.86
CA ALA A 101 -1.25 19.90 -3.66
C ALA A 101 -2.42 19.29 -2.88
#